data_AF-A0A2V7FYH3-F1
#
_entry.id   AF-A0A2V7FYH3-F1
#
_cell.length_a   1.000
_cell.length_b   1.000
_cell.length_c   1.000
_cell.angle_alpha   90.00
_cell.angle_beta   90.00
_cell.angle_gamma   90.00
#
_symmetry.space_group_name_H-M   'P 1'
#
loop_
_entity.id
_entity.type
_entity.pdbx_description
1 polymer ?
#
loop_
_entity_poly.entity_id
_entity_poly.type
_entity_poly.pdbx_seq_one_letter_code
_entity_poly.pdbx_strand_id
1 'polypeptide(L)'
;MLAAACTPSAAPGTPHPAGDPANGRSASETVTVRDPQLEQRIARLELRLLERDAQLEELQARLDEARREVVRAMAKLQTLASRAEAASAMAEAEIALQSLKTAAAPLAAQETGQATQLLRQSSVEFNKQNYGGALYLANQAKSVVGASRSGASGVRGPLRPGEVLFALPLRLETVNRSNVRVGPGAGYAVAFTLETGAPVVGYSYADQWVHIGDEAGRSGWMFQTLVGRRQTR
;
A
#
# COMPACT_ATOMS: atom_id res chain seq x y z
N MET A 1 49.39 70.87 -21.64
CA MET A 1 50.59 71.07 -20.80
C MET A 1 50.17 71.85 -19.55
N LEU A 2 50.62 71.38 -18.38
CA LEU A 2 50.57 72.03 -17.03
C LEU A 2 49.17 72.21 -16.42
N ALA A 3 48.89 72.05 -15.13
CA ALA A 3 49.58 71.49 -13.97
C ALA A 3 48.53 71.34 -12.83
N ALA A 4 48.87 70.57 -11.81
CA ALA A 4 48.07 70.18 -10.65
C ALA A 4 47.84 71.28 -9.59
N ALA A 5 46.85 71.09 -8.69
CA ALA A 5 46.95 71.42 -7.26
C ALA A 5 45.85 70.71 -6.42
N CYS A 6 46.19 70.38 -5.17
CA CYS A 6 45.54 69.44 -4.26
C CYS A 6 44.63 70.10 -3.18
N THR A 7 43.52 69.41 -2.81
CA THR A 7 42.96 69.06 -1.45
C THR A 7 42.80 70.11 -0.31
N PRO A 8 42.13 69.80 0.84
CA PRO A 8 40.84 69.12 1.12
C PRO A 8 40.01 69.87 2.21
N SER A 9 38.79 69.41 2.54
CA SER A 9 38.25 69.54 3.92
C SER A 9 37.06 68.59 4.16
N ALA A 10 37.19 67.73 5.16
CA ALA A 10 36.12 66.96 5.82
C ALA A 10 35.67 67.78 7.06
N ALA A 11 34.42 67.73 7.54
CA ALA A 11 33.83 66.61 8.26
C ALA A 11 32.33 66.94 8.64
N PRO A 12 31.65 66.26 9.59
CA PRO A 12 30.49 65.40 9.32
C PRO A 12 29.18 65.85 10.01
N GLY A 13 28.03 65.25 9.67
CA GLY A 13 26.76 65.51 10.36
C GLY A 13 25.72 64.41 10.08
N THR A 14 25.17 63.86 11.15
CA THR A 14 24.36 62.63 11.33
C THR A 14 22.95 62.64 10.72
N PRO A 15 22.28 61.45 10.62
CA PRO A 15 21.13 61.20 9.75
C PRO A 15 19.75 61.37 10.43
N HIS A 16 18.73 61.70 9.63
CA HIS A 16 17.30 61.54 9.98
C HIS A 16 16.47 61.25 8.70
N PRO A 17 15.22 60.79 8.79
CA PRO A 17 14.79 59.41 8.59
C PRO A 17 13.95 59.25 7.31
N ALA A 18 13.95 58.06 6.73
CA ALA A 18 12.95 57.64 5.73
C ALA A 18 12.80 56.12 5.94
N GLY A 19 11.66 55.61 6.40
CA GLY A 19 10.38 55.73 5.73
C GLY A 19 10.18 54.43 4.97
N ASP A 20 9.51 53.46 5.60
CA ASP A 20 9.05 52.24 4.92
C ASP A 20 8.12 52.65 3.76
N PRO A 21 8.28 51.97 2.60
CA PRO A 21 7.10 51.37 2.03
C PRO A 21 7.35 49.90 1.72
N ALA A 22 6.53 49.07 2.36
CA ALA A 22 5.71 48.06 1.71
C ALA A 22 6.37 47.17 0.62
N ASN A 23 6.49 45.90 1.01
CA ASN A 23 5.93 44.78 0.25
C ASN A 23 6.64 44.39 -1.04
N GLY A 24 7.75 43.67 -0.88
CA GLY A 24 8.41 42.91 -1.94
C GLY A 24 8.54 41.43 -1.59
N ARG A 25 7.47 40.79 -1.09
CA ARG A 25 7.39 39.32 -1.13
C ARG A 25 7.22 38.94 -2.59
N SER A 26 8.31 38.65 -3.27
CA SER A 26 8.28 37.90 -4.53
C SER A 26 7.71 36.51 -4.21
N ALA A 27 6.38 36.40 -4.22
CA ALA A 27 5.71 35.14 -4.33
C ALA A 27 6.23 34.52 -5.63
N SER A 28 7.05 33.48 -5.52
CA SER A 28 7.33 32.60 -6.64
C SER A 28 6.00 32.00 -7.05
N GLU A 29 5.35 32.63 -8.02
CA GLU A 29 4.20 32.09 -8.72
C GLU A 29 4.69 30.82 -9.41
N THR A 30 4.47 29.68 -8.77
CA THR A 30 4.75 28.39 -9.37
C THR A 30 3.75 28.20 -10.48
N VAL A 31 4.10 28.64 -11.68
CA VAL A 31 3.40 28.30 -12.92
C VAL A 31 3.39 26.78 -12.99
N THR A 32 2.22 26.19 -12.72
CA THR A 32 2.00 24.77 -12.95
C THR A 32 1.98 24.58 -14.45
N VAL A 33 3.13 24.18 -15.01
CA VAL A 33 3.20 23.77 -16.41
C VAL A 33 2.36 22.51 -16.54
N ARG A 34 1.11 22.67 -17.01
CA ARG A 34 0.26 21.55 -17.39
C ARG A 34 0.87 20.90 -18.63
N ASP A 35 1.43 19.71 -18.45
CA ASP A 35 1.90 18.90 -19.57
C ASP A 35 0.70 18.10 -20.13
N PRO A 36 0.16 18.48 -21.31
CA PRO A 36 -1.01 17.82 -21.87
C PRO A 36 -0.74 16.34 -22.19
N GLN A 37 0.51 15.94 -22.43
CA GLN A 37 0.85 14.53 -22.69
C GLN A 37 0.77 13.70 -21.41
N LEU A 38 1.20 14.28 -20.29
CA LEU A 38 1.10 13.65 -18.98
C LEU A 38 -0.36 13.52 -18.55
N GLU A 39 -1.17 14.56 -18.73
CA GLU A 39 -2.61 14.54 -18.44
C GLU A 39 -3.34 13.45 -19.25
N GLN A 40 -3.05 13.36 -20.55
CA GLN A 40 -3.60 12.30 -21.40
C GLN A 40 -3.17 10.90 -20.96
N ARG A 41 -1.93 10.73 -20.52
CA ARG A 41 -1.43 9.44 -20.02
C ARG A 41 -2.10 9.05 -18.70
N ILE A 42 -2.30 10.00 -17.79
CA ILE A 42 -3.04 9.77 -16.54
C ILE A 42 -4.48 9.34 -16.84
N ALA A 43 -5.22 10.09 -17.67
CA ALA A 43 -6.60 9.75 -18.02
C ALA A 43 -6.73 8.34 -18.62
N ARG A 44 -5.76 7.92 -19.45
CA ARG A 44 -5.73 6.56 -20.00
C ARG A 44 -5.44 5.50 -18.94
N LEU A 45 -4.58 5.79 -17.97
CA LEU A 45 -4.29 4.89 -16.86
C LEU A 45 -5.48 4.75 -15.92
N GLU A 46 -6.19 5.84 -15.62
CA GLU A 46 -7.42 5.84 -14.84
C GLU A 46 -8.49 4.96 -15.49
N LEU A 47 -8.69 5.08 -16.80
CA LEU A 47 -9.64 4.23 -17.52
C LEU A 47 -9.26 2.73 -17.43
N ARG A 48 -7.96 2.42 -17.52
CA ARG A 48 -7.49 1.03 -17.35
C ARG A 48 -7.71 0.52 -15.93
N LEU A 49 -7.54 1.36 -14.91
CA LEU A 49 -7.83 0.99 -13.52
C LEU A 49 -9.31 0.63 -13.37
N LEU A 50 -10.22 1.48 -13.87
CA LEU A 50 -11.66 1.21 -13.85
C LEU A 50 -12.02 -0.11 -14.55
N GLU A 51 -11.40 -0.39 -15.70
CA GLU A 51 -11.60 -1.66 -16.40
C GLU A 51 -11.12 -2.86 -15.57
N ARG A 52 -9.95 -2.74 -14.92
CA ARG A 52 -9.44 -3.80 -14.03
C ARG A 52 -10.33 -3.99 -12.80
N ASP A 53 -10.86 -2.91 -12.23
CA ASP A 53 -11.77 -2.97 -11.09
C ASP A 53 -13.06 -3.70 -11.46
N ALA A 54 -13.66 -3.37 -12.60
CA ALA A 54 -14.83 -4.09 -13.12
C ALA A 54 -14.55 -5.59 -13.37
N GLN A 55 -13.35 -5.93 -13.85
CA GLN A 55 -12.93 -7.33 -14.01
C GLN A 55 -12.78 -8.04 -12.66
N LEU A 56 -12.24 -7.37 -11.63
CA LEU A 56 -12.12 -7.92 -10.29
C LEU A 56 -13.50 -8.18 -9.67
N GLU A 57 -14.45 -7.26 -9.84
CA GLU A 57 -15.83 -7.43 -9.37
C GLU A 57 -16.52 -8.63 -10.03
N GLU A 58 -16.41 -8.76 -11.36
CA GLU A 58 -16.96 -9.91 -12.10
C GLU A 58 -16.34 -11.24 -11.64
N LEU A 59 -15.02 -11.27 -11.44
CA LEU A 59 -14.33 -12.47 -10.94
C LEU A 59 -14.76 -12.82 -9.52
N GLN A 60 -14.95 -11.84 -8.64
CA GLN A 60 -15.47 -12.05 -7.29
C GLN A 60 -16.90 -12.60 -7.33
N ALA A 61 -17.76 -12.07 -8.20
CA ALA A 61 -19.13 -12.57 -8.36
C ALA A 61 -19.15 -14.04 -8.83
N ARG A 62 -18.29 -14.40 -9.80
CA ARG A 62 -18.16 -15.79 -10.26
C ARG A 62 -17.64 -16.73 -9.18
N LEU A 63 -16.65 -16.29 -8.41
CA LEU A 63 -16.12 -17.05 -7.27
C LEU A 63 -17.23 -17.31 -6.23
N ASP A 64 -18.05 -16.30 -5.94
CA ASP A 64 -19.16 -16.40 -4.99
C ASP A 64 -20.27 -17.35 -5.48
N GLU A 65 -20.54 -17.39 -6.78
CA GLU A 65 -21.48 -18.37 -7.35
C GLU A 65 -20.92 -19.79 -7.30
N ALA A 66 -19.66 -19.98 -7.71
CA ALA A 66 -18.99 -21.28 -7.62
C ALA A 66 -18.96 -21.81 -6.18
N ARG A 67 -18.72 -20.93 -5.20
CA ARG A 67 -18.78 -21.26 -3.78
C ARG A 67 -20.18 -21.74 -3.35
N ARG A 68 -21.24 -21.07 -3.81
CA ARG A 68 -22.62 -21.48 -3.53
C ARG A 68 -22.94 -22.84 -4.11
N GLU A 69 -22.44 -23.16 -5.31
CA GLU A 69 -22.57 -24.50 -5.91
C GLU A 69 -21.89 -25.58 -5.07
N VAL A 70 -20.66 -25.33 -4.58
CA VAL A 70 -19.96 -26.25 -3.68
C VAL A 70 -20.78 -26.51 -2.41
N VAL A 71 -21.27 -25.45 -1.76
CA VAL A 71 -22.11 -25.56 -0.56
C VAL A 71 -23.39 -26.35 -0.83
N ARG A 72 -24.04 -26.11 -1.97
CA ARG A 72 -25.24 -26.85 -2.40
C ARG A 72 -24.94 -28.32 -2.64
N ALA A 73 -23.78 -28.65 -3.23
CA ALA A 73 -23.34 -30.03 -3.40
C ALA A 73 -23.09 -30.72 -2.05
N MET A 74 -22.45 -30.03 -1.09
CA MET A 74 -22.24 -30.56 0.26
C MET A 74 -23.56 -30.86 0.98
N ALA A 75 -24.58 -30.02 0.81
CA ALA A 75 -25.92 -30.26 1.35
C ALA A 75 -26.54 -31.54 0.79
N LYS A 76 -26.43 -31.75 -0.52
CA LYS A 76 -26.99 -32.93 -1.21
C LYS A 76 -26.28 -34.22 -0.81
N LEU A 77 -24.96 -34.17 -0.65
CA LEU A 77 -24.14 -35.33 -0.36
C LEU A 77 -24.11 -35.70 1.13
N GLN A 78 -24.75 -34.90 2.01
CA GLN A 78 -24.73 -35.09 3.46
C GLN A 78 -23.32 -35.41 3.97
N THR A 79 -22.36 -34.55 3.62
CA THR A 79 -20.95 -34.74 3.99
C THR A 79 -20.78 -34.96 5.50
N LEU A 80 -19.86 -35.84 5.88
CA LEU A 80 -19.68 -36.37 7.25
C LEU A 80 -19.28 -35.35 8.34
N ALA A 81 -19.23 -34.05 8.03
CA ALA A 81 -18.89 -33.03 9.01
C ALA A 81 -19.92 -33.01 10.15
N SER A 82 -19.43 -33.04 11.38
CA SER A 82 -20.31 -33.02 12.56
C SER A 82 -20.77 -31.60 12.89
N ARG A 83 -21.92 -31.50 13.58
CA ARG A 83 -22.40 -30.22 14.12
C ARG A 83 -21.36 -29.56 15.03
N ALA A 84 -20.67 -30.36 15.86
CA ALA A 84 -19.66 -29.86 16.78
C ALA A 84 -18.44 -29.29 16.04
N GLU A 85 -17.99 -29.98 14.99
CA GLU A 85 -16.86 -29.55 14.16
C GLU A 85 -17.17 -28.23 13.42
N ALA A 86 -18.34 -28.14 12.78
CA ALA A 86 -18.77 -26.91 12.12
C ALA A 86 -18.88 -25.73 13.10
N ALA A 87 -19.43 -25.96 14.30
CA ALA A 87 -19.52 -24.94 15.34
C ALA A 87 -18.14 -24.48 15.82
N SER A 88 -17.20 -25.42 16.02
CA SER A 88 -15.82 -25.10 16.41
C SER A 88 -15.13 -24.23 15.36
N ALA A 89 -15.22 -24.62 14.09
CA ALA A 89 -14.60 -23.86 13.00
C ALA A 89 -15.20 -22.46 12.87
N MET A 90 -16.52 -22.30 13.03
CA MET A 90 -17.18 -20.99 13.05
C MET A 90 -16.65 -20.11 14.19
N ALA A 91 -16.55 -20.65 15.40
CA ALA A 91 -16.03 -19.92 16.56
C ALA A 91 -14.55 -19.51 16.36
N GLU A 92 -13.71 -20.40 15.84
CA GLU A 92 -12.31 -20.08 15.54
C GLU A 92 -12.19 -18.97 14.49
N ALA A 93 -13.02 -19.01 13.45
CA ALA A 93 -13.05 -17.99 12.42
C ALA A 93 -13.55 -16.63 12.95
N GLU A 94 -14.53 -16.62 13.85
CA GLU A 94 -14.98 -15.40 14.54
C GLU A 94 -13.90 -14.78 15.42
N ILE A 95 -13.18 -15.58 16.21
CA ILE A 95 -12.04 -15.11 17.02
C ILE A 95 -10.95 -14.53 16.13
N ALA A 96 -10.63 -15.23 15.03
CA ALA A 96 -9.66 -14.74 14.06
C ALA A 96 -10.09 -13.39 13.49
N LEU A 97 -11.35 -13.26 13.07
CA LEU A 97 -11.90 -12.02 12.54
C LEU A 97 -11.86 -10.88 13.56
N GLN A 98 -12.14 -11.15 14.84
CA GLN A 98 -12.11 -10.13 15.88
C GLN A 98 -10.71 -9.53 16.07
N SER A 99 -9.67 -10.37 16.05
CA SER A 99 -8.30 -9.87 16.13
C SER A 99 -7.86 -9.08 14.87
N LEU A 100 -8.44 -9.35 13.70
CA LEU A 100 -8.17 -8.57 12.49
C LEU A 100 -8.80 -7.18 12.58
N LYS A 101 -10.03 -7.08 13.09
CA LYS A 101 -10.73 -5.81 13.32
C LYS A 101 -9.93 -4.89 14.26
N THR A 102 -9.28 -5.46 15.27
CA THR A 102 -8.42 -4.70 16.18
C THR A 102 -7.11 -4.21 15.55
N ALA A 103 -6.68 -4.78 14.42
CA ALA A 103 -5.40 -4.45 13.76
C ALA A 103 -5.47 -3.21 12.84
N ALA A 104 -6.64 -2.57 12.69
CA ALA A 104 -6.85 -1.20 12.17
C ALA A 104 -6.00 -0.77 10.94
N ALA A 105 -6.04 -1.53 9.85
CA ALA A 105 -5.49 -1.13 8.55
C ALA A 105 -6.62 -0.96 7.49
N PRO A 106 -6.47 -0.08 6.48
CA PRO A 106 -7.48 0.12 5.43
C PRO A 106 -7.81 -1.17 4.66
N LEU A 107 -6.79 -2.01 4.45
CA LEU A 107 -6.94 -3.33 3.83
C LEU A 107 -7.80 -4.27 4.67
N ALA A 108 -7.51 -4.33 5.96
CA ALA A 108 -8.24 -5.14 6.92
C ALA A 108 -9.74 -4.86 6.85
N ALA A 109 -10.20 -3.68 6.41
CA ALA A 109 -11.62 -3.39 6.20
C ALA A 109 -12.25 -4.24 5.07
N GLN A 110 -11.59 -4.40 3.92
CA GLN A 110 -12.08 -5.22 2.81
C GLN A 110 -12.09 -6.70 3.20
N GLU A 111 -11.00 -7.21 3.76
CA GLU A 111 -10.93 -8.61 4.19
C GLU A 111 -11.89 -8.91 5.35
N THR A 112 -12.09 -7.95 6.27
CA THR A 112 -13.11 -8.03 7.31
C THR A 112 -14.51 -8.15 6.71
N GLY A 113 -14.82 -7.35 5.67
CA GLY A 113 -16.11 -7.41 4.97
C GLY A 113 -16.37 -8.79 4.37
N GLN A 114 -15.39 -9.32 3.61
CA GLN A 114 -15.48 -10.64 2.99
C GLN A 114 -15.61 -11.78 4.02
N ALA A 115 -14.76 -11.78 5.06
CA ALA A 115 -14.81 -12.78 6.13
C ALA A 115 -16.14 -12.74 6.91
N THR A 116 -16.67 -11.53 7.16
CA THR A 116 -17.99 -11.36 7.80
C THR A 116 -19.12 -11.93 6.94
N GLN A 117 -19.07 -11.73 5.62
CA GLN A 117 -20.05 -12.31 4.70
C GLN A 117 -20.00 -13.84 4.69
N LEU A 118 -18.80 -14.43 4.65
CA LEU A 118 -18.61 -15.87 4.71
C LEU A 118 -19.13 -16.48 6.01
N LEU A 119 -18.85 -15.86 7.15
CA LEU A 119 -19.38 -16.29 8.45
C LEU A 119 -20.91 -16.22 8.52
N ARG A 120 -21.51 -15.18 7.94
CA ARG A 120 -22.97 -15.08 7.83
C ARG A 120 -23.54 -16.23 7.00
N GLN A 121 -22.94 -16.54 5.85
CA GLN A 121 -23.35 -17.68 5.02
C GLN A 121 -23.16 -19.01 5.77
N SER A 122 -22.06 -19.17 6.50
CA SER A 122 -21.80 -20.33 7.34
C SER A 122 -22.90 -20.54 8.38
N SER A 123 -23.33 -19.47 9.05
CA SER A 123 -24.43 -19.51 10.02
C SER A 123 -25.76 -19.92 9.38
N VAL A 124 -26.06 -19.41 8.18
CA VAL A 124 -27.24 -19.83 7.42
C VAL A 124 -27.23 -21.32 7.11
N GLU A 125 -26.10 -21.86 6.66
CA GLU A 125 -25.97 -23.30 6.35
C GLU A 125 -25.99 -24.18 7.60
N PHE A 126 -25.39 -23.71 8.69
CA PHE A 126 -25.45 -24.40 9.99
C PHE A 126 -26.89 -24.56 10.48
N ASN A 127 -27.71 -23.51 10.36
CA ASN A 127 -29.12 -23.54 10.74
C ASN A 127 -29.96 -24.47 9.85
N LYS A 128 -29.56 -24.65 8.58
CA LYS A 128 -30.14 -25.66 7.67
C LYS A 128 -29.64 -27.08 7.93
N GLN A 129 -28.80 -27.28 8.95
CA GLN A 129 -28.13 -28.55 9.25
C GLN A 129 -27.17 -29.03 8.14
N ASN A 130 -26.79 -28.14 7.22
CA ASN A 130 -25.72 -28.39 6.25
C ASN A 130 -24.36 -28.10 6.92
N TYR A 131 -23.96 -28.97 7.85
CA TYR A 131 -22.74 -28.78 8.64
C TYR A 131 -21.47 -28.81 7.79
N GLY A 132 -21.47 -29.57 6.68
CA GLY A 132 -20.36 -29.54 5.73
C GLY A 132 -20.19 -28.20 5.04
N GLY A 133 -21.28 -27.64 4.52
CA GLY A 133 -21.27 -26.31 3.92
C GLY A 133 -20.87 -25.22 4.93
N ALA A 134 -21.37 -25.30 6.16
CA ALA A 134 -20.98 -24.40 7.24
C ALA A 134 -19.48 -24.50 7.55
N LEU A 135 -18.96 -25.72 7.78
CA LEU A 135 -17.55 -25.96 8.05
C LEU A 135 -16.64 -25.42 6.92
N TYR A 136 -17.02 -25.65 5.67
CA TYR A 136 -16.31 -25.15 4.50
C TYR A 136 -16.23 -23.61 4.48
N LEU A 137 -17.37 -22.94 4.67
CA LEU A 137 -17.44 -21.48 4.68
C LEU A 137 -16.68 -20.86 5.86
N ALA A 138 -16.73 -21.49 7.04
CA ALA A 138 -15.97 -21.06 8.22
C ALA A 138 -14.46 -21.16 7.99
N ASN A 139 -13.98 -22.28 7.43
CA ASN A 139 -12.57 -22.44 7.08
C ASN A 139 -12.13 -21.43 6.03
N GLN A 140 -13.00 -21.13 5.06
CA GLN A 140 -12.71 -20.09 4.07
C GLN A 140 -12.60 -18.71 4.72
N ALA A 141 -13.50 -18.34 5.64
CA ALA A 141 -13.41 -17.09 6.38
C ALA A 141 -12.08 -17.00 7.17
N LYS A 142 -11.68 -18.08 7.84
CA LYS A 142 -10.40 -18.18 8.55
C LYS A 142 -9.21 -17.96 7.61
N SER A 143 -9.26 -18.49 6.39
CA SER A 143 -8.19 -18.33 5.41
C SER A 143 -8.01 -16.87 4.93
N VAL A 144 -9.11 -16.16 4.67
CA VAL A 144 -9.13 -14.73 4.32
C VAL A 144 -8.49 -13.89 5.43
N VAL A 145 -8.85 -14.19 6.68
CA VAL A 145 -8.27 -13.52 7.85
C VAL A 145 -6.78 -13.84 8.01
N GLY A 146 -6.38 -15.11 7.81
CA GLY A 146 -5.00 -15.55 7.92
C GLY A 146 -4.07 -14.88 6.91
N ALA A 147 -4.49 -14.81 5.65
CA ALA A 147 -3.72 -14.17 4.57
C ALA A 147 -3.42 -12.69 4.86
N SER A 148 -4.36 -11.98 5.48
CA SER A 148 -4.23 -10.57 5.85
C SER A 148 -3.14 -10.35 6.91
N ARG A 149 -2.97 -11.29 7.85
CA ARG A 149 -1.92 -11.21 8.89
C ARG A 149 -0.52 -11.43 8.32
N SER A 150 -0.37 -12.37 7.39
CA SER A 150 0.91 -12.71 6.76
C SER A 150 1.48 -11.56 5.93
N GLY A 151 0.63 -10.72 5.34
CA GLY A 151 1.06 -9.52 4.61
C GLY A 151 1.55 -8.38 5.51
N ALA A 152 1.18 -8.37 6.80
CA ALA A 152 1.35 -7.21 7.67
C ALA A 152 2.52 -7.30 8.67
N SER A 153 2.98 -8.50 9.07
CA SER A 153 3.52 -8.64 10.44
C SER A 153 4.97 -9.09 10.63
N GLY A 154 5.79 -9.29 9.59
CA GLY A 154 7.15 -9.83 9.77
C GLY A 154 8.32 -8.88 9.50
N VAL A 155 8.25 -8.14 8.39
CA VAL A 155 9.42 -7.45 7.79
C VAL A 155 9.36 -5.92 7.98
N ARG A 156 8.26 -5.41 8.56
CA ARG A 156 7.95 -3.98 8.62
C ARG A 156 8.10 -3.43 10.04
N GLY A 157 8.82 -2.32 10.16
CA GLY A 157 8.79 -1.48 11.36
C GLY A 157 7.50 -0.64 11.47
N PRO A 158 7.40 0.23 12.49
CA PRO A 158 6.30 1.19 12.64
C PRO A 158 6.10 2.03 11.38
N LEU A 159 4.84 2.38 11.08
CA LEU A 159 4.51 3.18 9.88
C LEU A 159 5.06 4.60 10.07
N ARG A 160 5.79 5.12 9.07
CA ARG A 160 6.31 6.49 9.11
C ARG A 160 5.21 7.48 8.68
N PRO A 161 5.27 8.75 9.12
CA PRO A 161 4.39 9.79 8.56
C PRO A 161 4.55 9.90 7.04
N GLY A 162 3.44 9.91 6.30
CA GLY A 162 3.44 9.97 4.83
C GLY A 162 3.71 8.64 4.11
N GLU A 163 3.94 7.55 4.85
CA GLU A 163 4.06 6.21 4.28
C GLU A 163 2.68 5.61 4.01
N VAL A 164 2.46 5.18 2.76
CA VAL A 164 1.22 4.55 2.31
C VAL A 164 1.49 3.09 2.04
N LEU A 165 0.71 2.20 2.67
CA LEU A 165 0.80 0.76 2.44
C LEU A 165 0.23 0.41 1.07
N PHE A 166 0.89 -0.52 0.38
CA PHE A 166 0.23 -1.16 -0.77
C PHE A 166 -0.89 -2.06 -0.28
N ALA A 167 -1.94 -2.15 -1.09
CA ALA A 167 -3.06 -3.05 -0.87
C ALA A 167 -2.59 -4.50 -0.67
N LEU A 168 -1.71 -4.97 -1.54
CA LEU A 168 -1.08 -6.28 -1.39
C LEU A 168 0.43 -6.11 -1.56
N PRO A 169 1.25 -6.93 -0.87
CA PRO A 169 2.68 -6.94 -1.12
C PRO A 169 2.96 -7.20 -2.60
N LEU A 170 3.68 -6.30 -3.24
CA LEU A 170 3.98 -6.35 -4.66
C LEU A 170 5.20 -7.22 -4.90
N ARG A 171 5.07 -8.26 -5.72
CA ARG A 171 6.21 -9.07 -6.17
C ARG A 171 6.96 -8.31 -7.26
N LEU A 172 8.17 -7.87 -6.94
CA LEU A 172 9.00 -7.01 -7.77
C LEU A 172 10.37 -7.64 -7.99
N GLU A 173 11.13 -7.04 -8.89
CA GLU A 173 12.54 -7.34 -9.12
C GLU A 173 13.33 -6.05 -9.27
N THR A 174 14.61 -6.08 -8.94
CA THR A 174 15.51 -4.94 -9.16
C THR A 174 15.81 -4.79 -10.66
N VAL A 175 15.64 -3.58 -11.20
CA VAL A 175 15.90 -3.30 -12.62
C VAL A 175 17.40 -3.22 -12.90
N ASN A 176 18.17 -2.70 -11.95
CA ASN A 176 19.62 -2.56 -11.99
C ASN A 176 20.21 -2.82 -10.60
N ARG A 177 21.52 -3.08 -10.52
CA ARG A 177 22.25 -3.13 -9.25
C ARG A 177 22.05 -1.81 -8.49
N SER A 178 21.46 -1.92 -7.30
CA SER A 178 20.88 -0.77 -6.60
C SER A 178 21.09 -0.84 -5.11
N ASN A 179 21.29 0.34 -4.51
CA ASN A 179 21.41 0.49 -3.07
C ASN A 179 20.04 0.48 -2.41
N VAL A 180 19.93 -0.29 -1.34
CA VAL A 180 18.81 -0.28 -0.41
C VAL A 180 19.24 0.57 0.79
N ARG A 181 18.41 1.54 1.17
CA ARG A 181 18.72 2.53 2.20
C ARG A 181 17.89 2.32 3.45
N VAL A 182 18.37 2.84 4.58
CA VAL A 182 17.66 2.75 5.86
C VAL A 182 16.41 3.65 5.94
N GLY A 183 16.24 4.58 5.00
CA GLY A 183 15.10 5.50 4.94
C GLY A 183 14.79 5.98 3.52
N PRO A 184 13.59 6.56 3.31
CA PRO A 184 13.12 7.04 2.01
C PRO A 184 13.82 8.34 1.63
N GLY A 185 14.99 8.24 0.99
CA GLY A 185 15.74 9.41 0.54
C GLY A 185 17.19 9.10 0.20
N ALA A 186 17.77 9.90 -0.69
CA ALA A 186 19.16 9.72 -1.12
C ALA A 186 20.19 10.02 0.00
N GLY A 187 19.82 10.82 1.00
CA GLY A 187 20.67 11.17 2.14
C GLY A 187 20.77 10.11 3.24
N TYR A 188 19.91 9.08 3.22
CA TYR A 188 19.97 8.00 4.20
C TYR A 188 21.12 7.04 3.90
N ALA A 189 21.72 6.47 4.96
CA ALA A 189 22.78 5.47 4.82
C ALA A 189 22.33 4.27 3.99
N VAL A 190 23.25 3.70 3.22
CA VAL A 190 23.04 2.43 2.50
C VAL A 190 23.05 1.30 3.52
N ALA A 191 21.96 0.54 3.58
CA ALA A 191 21.84 -0.64 4.42
C ALA A 191 22.54 -1.84 3.76
N PHE A 192 22.25 -2.07 2.48
CA PHE A 192 22.86 -3.12 1.66
C PHE A 192 22.65 -2.81 0.16
N THR A 193 23.25 -3.62 -0.70
CA THR A 193 23.07 -3.53 -2.15
C THR A 193 22.43 -4.83 -2.66
N LEU A 194 21.60 -4.69 -3.69
CA LEU A 194 21.02 -5.81 -4.42
C LEU A 194 21.53 -5.79 -5.86
N GLU A 195 21.80 -6.97 -6.41
CA GLU A 195 22.17 -7.15 -7.81
C GLU A 195 20.96 -6.98 -8.73
N THR A 196 21.21 -6.79 -10.03
CA THR A 196 20.15 -6.72 -11.05
C THR A 196 19.33 -8.02 -11.10
N GLY A 197 18.01 -7.91 -11.20
CA GLY A 197 17.09 -9.05 -11.27
C GLY A 197 16.84 -9.75 -9.93
N ALA A 198 17.33 -9.20 -8.82
CA ALA A 198 17.10 -9.74 -7.50
C ALA A 198 15.60 -9.66 -7.14
N PRO A 199 14.96 -10.77 -6.69
CA PRO A 199 13.56 -10.75 -6.31
C PRO A 199 13.38 -10.00 -5.00
N VAL A 200 12.39 -9.11 -4.97
CA VAL A 200 12.03 -8.34 -3.77
C VAL A 200 10.51 -8.24 -3.64
N VAL A 201 10.05 -7.97 -2.43
CA VAL A 201 8.64 -7.71 -2.13
C VAL A 201 8.49 -6.27 -1.67
N GLY A 202 7.67 -5.48 -2.37
CA GLY A 202 7.31 -4.12 -1.98
C GLY A 202 6.10 -4.11 -1.05
N TYR A 203 6.19 -3.38 0.06
CA TYR A 203 5.15 -3.33 1.09
C TYR A 203 4.44 -1.98 1.19
N SER A 204 5.16 -0.89 0.93
CA SER A 204 4.67 0.47 1.06
C SER A 204 5.49 1.43 0.21
N TYR A 205 5.01 2.66 0.08
CA TYR A 205 5.76 3.75 -0.53
C TYR A 205 5.68 5.03 0.30
N ALA A 206 6.71 5.86 0.18
CA ALA A 206 6.77 7.22 0.70
C ALA A 206 7.46 8.08 -0.36
N ASP A 207 6.75 9.11 -0.84
CA ASP A 207 7.14 9.88 -2.03
C ASP A 207 7.47 8.95 -3.22
N GLN A 208 8.73 8.95 -3.66
CA GLN A 208 9.24 8.13 -4.77
C GLN A 208 10.03 6.91 -4.31
N TRP A 209 9.93 6.54 -3.03
CA TRP A 209 10.66 5.43 -2.43
C TRP A 209 9.71 4.30 -2.06
N VAL A 210 10.11 3.07 -2.38
CA VAL A 210 9.38 1.85 -2.09
C VAL A 210 10.09 1.13 -0.94
N HIS A 211 9.36 0.78 0.10
CA HIS A 211 9.85 -0.07 1.16
C HIS A 211 9.78 -1.53 0.69
N ILE A 212 10.94 -2.17 0.62
CA ILE A 212 11.11 -3.52 0.11
C ILE A 212 11.67 -4.46 1.17
N GLY A 213 11.43 -5.75 0.98
CA GLY A 213 12.13 -6.83 1.68
C GLY A 213 12.64 -7.88 0.71
N ASP A 214 13.79 -8.48 1.02
CA ASP A 214 14.34 -9.60 0.28
C ASP A 214 14.02 -10.95 0.95
N GLU A 215 14.37 -12.05 0.28
CA GLU A 215 14.14 -13.41 0.79
C GLU A 215 14.99 -13.75 2.02
N ALA A 216 16.09 -13.01 2.26
CA ALA A 216 16.94 -13.16 3.43
C ALA A 216 16.39 -12.43 4.67
N GLY A 217 15.20 -11.80 4.56
CA GLY A 217 14.57 -11.05 5.64
C GLY A 217 15.16 -9.67 5.88
N ARG A 218 16.05 -9.18 5.00
CA ARG A 218 16.57 -7.81 5.05
C ARG A 218 15.55 -6.87 4.40
N SER A 219 15.39 -5.68 4.95
CA SER A 219 14.46 -4.68 4.44
C SER A 219 15.06 -3.28 4.39
N GLY A 220 14.45 -2.43 3.58
CA GLY A 220 14.81 -1.03 3.48
C GLY A 220 14.12 -0.35 2.30
N TRP A 221 14.65 0.80 1.90
CA TRP A 221 14.03 1.70 0.94
C TRP A 221 14.82 1.73 -0.36
N MET A 222 14.11 1.60 -1.47
CA MET A 222 14.65 1.70 -2.82
C MET A 222 13.85 2.70 -3.65
N PHE A 223 14.52 3.46 -4.51
CA PHE A 223 13.85 4.43 -5.38
C PHE A 223 12.97 3.70 -6.42
N GLN A 224 11.77 4.22 -6.68
CA GLN A 224 10.72 3.53 -7.44
C GLN A 224 11.13 3.12 -8.87
N THR A 225 12.03 3.85 -9.52
CA THR A 225 12.47 3.51 -10.88
C THR A 225 13.47 2.36 -10.93
N LEU A 226 13.99 1.94 -9.77
CA LEU A 226 14.93 0.82 -9.62
C LEU A 226 14.22 -0.50 -9.32
N VAL A 227 12.91 -0.47 -9.13
CA VAL A 227 12.06 -1.66 -9.00
C VAL A 227 11.17 -1.82 -10.23
N GLY A 228 11.06 -3.06 -10.69
CA GLY A 228 10.27 -3.44 -11.85
C GLY A 228 9.28 -4.55 -11.50
N ARG A 229 8.29 -4.75 -12.37
CA ARG A 229 7.39 -5.90 -12.26
C ARG A 229 8.21 -7.17 -12.48
N ARG A 230 8.17 -8.08 -11.51
CA ARG A 230 8.79 -9.40 -11.66
C ARG A 230 8.11 -10.16 -12.81
N GLN A 231 8.87 -10.51 -13.84
CA GLN A 231 8.37 -11.37 -14.90
C GLN A 231 8.42 -12.81 -14.40
N THR A 232 7.27 -13.44 -14.20
CA THR A 232 7.21 -14.91 -14.04
C THR A 232 7.62 -15.53 -15.37
N ARG A 233 8.86 -16.00 -15.44
CA ARG A 233 9.37 -16.84 -16.51
C ARG A 233 9.09 -18.31 -16.21
#